data_AF-A0A5M8PTG4-F1
#
_entry.id   AF-A0A5M8PTG4-F1
#
_cell.length_a   1.000
_cell.length_b   1.000
_cell.length_c   1.000
_cell.angle_alpha   90.00
_cell.angle_beta   90.00
_cell.angle_gamma   90.00
#
_symmetry.space_group_name_H-M   'P 1'
#
loop_
_entity.id
_entity.type
_entity.pdbx_description
1 polymer ?
#
loop_
_entity_poly.entity_id
_entity_poly.type
_entity_poly.pdbx_seq_one_letter_code
_entity_poly.pdbx_strand_id
1 'polypeptide(L)'
;MHISSTLVYSLPLFVLTLGLTLPPDLLSLHPRTQQQCGNAPATIAGSMLSPRNPSTTFAPALNLRMLPGGSAVVWCQPGSRTFVVVDMSYVAGSLAAGSHFRDLLTACLNIISYEIETTHDGPIDGGIFERISLTSSLALHVWNANNHQITYGVLRAAVSALLDYIQQRGWGYCTFSIFDGPTQVGSGQLR
;
A
#
# COMPACT_ATOMS: atom_id res chain seq x y z
N MET A 1 -24.93 -3.54 -80.21
CA MET A 1 -25.34 -2.26 -79.60
C MET A 1 -25.95 -2.60 -78.25
N HIS A 2 -25.47 -2.20 -77.09
CA HIS A 2 -24.62 -1.08 -76.67
C HIS A 2 -23.63 -1.54 -75.59
N ILE A 3 -22.40 -1.03 -75.66
CA ILE A 3 -21.34 -1.19 -74.65
C ILE A 3 -21.46 0.06 -73.76
N SER A 4 -21.67 -0.12 -72.45
CA SER A 4 -21.64 0.98 -71.48
C SER A 4 -20.37 0.89 -70.65
N SER A 5 -19.44 1.80 -70.94
CA SER A 5 -18.18 2.01 -70.22
C SER A 5 -18.41 2.90 -69.00
N THR A 6 -18.12 2.39 -67.81
CA THR A 6 -18.07 3.17 -66.56
C THR A 6 -16.64 3.61 -66.27
N LEU A 7 -16.41 4.92 -66.32
CA LEU A 7 -15.17 5.60 -65.94
C LEU A 7 -15.05 5.69 -64.41
N VAL A 8 -13.98 5.14 -63.86
CA VAL A 8 -13.61 5.25 -62.44
C VAL A 8 -12.61 6.41 -62.30
N TYR A 9 -13.00 7.49 -61.61
CA TYR A 9 -12.12 8.61 -61.29
C TYR A 9 -11.52 8.41 -59.90
N SER A 10 -10.18 8.31 -59.82
CA SER A 10 -9.44 8.30 -58.56
C SER A 10 -9.09 9.72 -58.14
N LEU A 11 -9.60 10.17 -56.99
CA LEU A 11 -9.19 11.43 -56.37
C LEU A 11 -7.88 11.23 -55.57
N PRO A 12 -6.89 12.13 -55.70
CA PRO A 12 -5.68 12.07 -54.89
C PRO A 12 -5.95 12.56 -53.47
N LEU A 13 -5.60 11.74 -52.48
CA LEU A 13 -5.65 12.07 -51.06
C LEU A 13 -4.43 12.95 -50.72
N PHE A 14 -4.63 14.25 -50.55
CA PHE A 14 -3.61 15.16 -50.01
C PHE A 14 -3.55 15.00 -48.49
N VAL A 15 -2.49 14.34 -48.00
CA VAL A 15 -2.19 14.25 -46.56
C VAL A 15 -1.44 15.51 -46.15
N LEU A 16 -2.14 16.44 -45.51
CA LEU A 16 -1.56 17.63 -44.88
C LEU A 16 -0.98 17.24 -43.51
N THR A 17 0.33 17.00 -43.45
CA THR A 17 1.06 16.82 -42.18
C THR A 17 1.29 18.18 -41.53
N LEU A 18 0.39 18.57 -40.63
CA LEU A 18 0.60 19.68 -39.70
C LEU A 18 1.62 19.25 -38.62
N GLY A 19 2.89 19.62 -38.82
CA GLY A 19 3.94 19.47 -37.82
C GLY A 19 3.76 20.46 -36.68
N LEU A 20 3.03 20.05 -35.63
CA LEU A 20 3.00 20.75 -34.34
C LEU A 20 4.31 20.46 -33.59
N THR A 21 5.25 21.40 -33.65
CA THR A 21 6.44 21.39 -32.78
C THR A 21 6.01 21.76 -31.36
N LEU A 22 5.72 20.75 -30.53
CA LEU A 22 5.48 20.94 -29.11
C LEU A 22 6.79 21.40 -28.42
N PRO A 23 6.76 22.45 -27.59
CA PRO A 23 7.93 22.83 -26.80
C PRO A 23 8.30 21.69 -25.82
N PRO A 24 9.58 21.30 -25.72
CA PRO A 24 10.01 20.15 -24.91
C PRO A 24 9.92 20.36 -23.38
N ASP A 25 9.42 21.50 -22.89
CA ASP A 25 9.64 21.93 -21.50
C ASP A 25 8.45 21.76 -20.53
N LEU A 26 7.39 21.00 -20.87
CA LEU A 26 6.23 20.81 -19.97
C LEU A 26 6.08 19.40 -19.38
N LEU A 27 7.06 18.51 -19.56
CA LEU A 27 7.16 17.27 -18.81
C LEU A 27 8.08 17.47 -17.60
N SER A 28 7.71 18.40 -16.72
CA SER A 28 8.19 18.34 -15.34
C SER A 28 7.55 17.11 -14.71
N LEU A 29 8.19 15.96 -14.88
CA LEU A 29 8.08 14.83 -13.98
C LEU A 29 8.49 15.36 -12.63
N HIS A 30 7.56 15.96 -11.90
CA HIS A 30 7.72 16.24 -10.49
C HIS A 30 8.18 14.91 -9.90
N PRO A 31 9.44 14.79 -9.41
CA PRO A 31 9.87 13.57 -8.77
C PRO A 31 8.86 13.38 -7.66
N ARG A 32 8.01 12.34 -7.75
CA ARG A 32 7.03 12.01 -6.72
C ARG A 32 7.83 12.01 -5.43
N THR A 33 7.68 13.05 -4.62
CA THR A 33 8.59 13.34 -3.51
C THR A 33 8.72 12.06 -2.74
N GLN A 34 9.92 11.48 -2.72
CA GLN A 34 10.13 10.14 -2.21
C GLN A 34 9.59 10.10 -0.79
N GLN A 35 8.49 9.37 -0.59
CA GLN A 35 7.80 9.38 0.69
C GLN A 35 8.73 8.79 1.74
N GLN A 36 8.92 9.50 2.84
CA GLN A 36 9.74 9.04 3.95
C GLN A 36 8.88 8.20 4.91
N CYS A 37 9.51 7.22 5.55
CA CYS A 37 8.86 6.39 6.54
C CYS A 37 8.58 7.19 7.82
N GLY A 38 7.35 7.15 8.33
CA GLY A 38 6.97 7.82 9.58
C GLY A 38 7.66 7.27 10.83
N ASN A 39 8.13 6.02 10.78
CA ASN A 39 8.93 5.36 11.81
C ASN A 39 10.45 5.40 11.55
N ALA A 40 10.87 5.90 10.39
CA ALA A 40 12.28 6.05 10.03
C ALA A 40 12.43 7.23 9.06
N PRO A 41 12.43 8.50 9.55
CA PRO A 41 12.39 9.68 8.69
C PRO A 41 13.56 9.80 7.70
N ALA A 42 14.70 9.19 8.01
CA ALA A 42 15.86 9.13 7.12
C ALA A 42 15.75 8.02 6.04
N THR A 43 14.68 7.25 6.03
CA THR A 43 14.46 6.11 5.13
C THR A 43 13.38 6.44 4.12
N ILE A 44 13.70 6.22 2.85
CA ILE A 44 12.75 6.32 1.74
C ILE A 44 11.88 5.06 1.72
N ALA A 45 10.56 5.20 1.65
CA ALA A 45 9.64 4.09 1.56
C ALA A 45 9.96 3.20 0.34
N GLY A 46 9.94 1.88 0.52
CA GLY A 46 10.31 0.90 -0.50
C GLY A 46 11.81 0.60 -0.62
N SER A 47 12.65 1.31 0.14
CA SER A 47 14.07 0.97 0.37
C SER A 47 14.22 0.02 1.57
N MET A 48 15.35 -0.70 1.63
CA MET A 48 15.62 -1.61 2.74
C MET A 48 15.89 -0.82 4.03
N LEU A 49 14.98 -0.91 5.00
CA LEU A 49 15.18 -0.37 6.34
C LEU A 49 16.10 -1.32 7.13
N SER A 50 17.29 -0.85 7.52
CA SER A 50 18.24 -1.66 8.28
C SER A 50 17.65 -2.08 9.63
N PRO A 51 17.68 -3.39 9.99
CA PRO A 51 17.17 -3.87 11.28
C PRO A 51 17.85 -3.23 12.50
N ARG A 52 19.10 -2.75 12.34
CA ARG A 52 19.93 -2.22 13.44
C ARG A 52 19.79 -0.74 13.69
N ASN A 53 18.91 -0.04 12.95
CA ASN A 53 18.75 1.39 13.13
C ASN A 53 17.34 1.77 13.61
N PRO A 54 16.83 1.21 14.73
CA PRO A 54 15.80 1.90 15.46
C PRO A 54 16.51 3.12 16.05
N SER A 55 16.57 4.23 15.32
CA SER A 55 16.91 5.53 15.91
C SER A 55 15.80 5.83 16.92
N THR A 56 15.98 5.30 18.13
CA THR A 56 15.10 5.35 19.31
C THR A 56 14.99 6.74 19.89
N THR A 57 15.51 7.76 19.22
CA THR A 57 15.15 9.15 19.50
C THR A 57 13.83 9.47 18.81
N PHE A 58 12.78 8.76 19.21
CA PHE A 58 11.43 9.27 19.04
C PHE A 58 11.40 10.59 19.82
N ALA A 59 11.42 11.72 19.10
CA ALA A 59 10.90 12.93 19.70
C ALA A 59 9.51 12.55 20.26
N PRO A 60 9.23 12.80 21.55
CA PRO A 60 7.93 12.49 22.12
C PRO A 60 6.89 13.05 21.17
N ALA A 61 5.85 12.26 20.87
CA ALA A 61 4.77 12.65 20.00
C ALA A 61 4.14 13.94 20.56
N LEU A 62 4.73 15.09 20.21
CA LEU A 62 4.28 16.41 20.55
C LEU A 62 2.98 16.57 19.80
N ASN A 63 1.89 16.24 20.48
CA ASN A 63 0.51 16.51 20.08
C ASN A 63 0.34 16.53 18.56
N LEU A 64 0.39 15.35 17.92
CA LEU A 64 -0.23 15.21 16.60
C LEU A 64 -1.72 15.37 16.81
N ARG A 65 -2.14 16.64 16.87
CA ARG A 65 -3.52 17.05 16.62
C ARG A 65 -3.83 16.42 15.27
N MET A 66 -4.63 15.36 15.26
CA MET A 66 -5.19 14.80 14.02
C MET A 66 -5.70 15.99 13.23
N LEU A 67 -5.01 16.33 12.14
CA LEU A 67 -5.50 17.35 11.23
C LEU A 67 -6.88 16.86 10.77
N PRO A 68 -7.93 17.69 10.84
CA PRO A 68 -9.22 17.35 10.29
C PRO A 68 -9.00 17.06 8.79
N GLY A 69 -9.05 15.79 8.40
CA GLY A 69 -8.62 15.32 7.07
C GLY A 69 -7.53 14.24 7.04
N GLY A 70 -7.08 13.72 8.19
CA GLY A 70 -6.37 12.44 8.34
C GLY A 70 -5.35 12.13 7.23
N SER A 71 -4.23 12.84 7.18
CA SER A 71 -3.21 12.54 6.17
C SER A 71 -2.69 11.12 6.34
N ALA A 72 -2.84 10.29 5.30
CA ALA A 72 -2.31 8.93 5.30
C ALA A 72 -0.82 8.91 5.65
N VAL A 73 -0.43 8.01 6.56
CA VAL A 73 0.93 7.91 7.09
C VAL A 73 1.64 6.70 6.49
N VAL A 74 2.83 6.93 5.96
CA VAL A 74 3.70 5.85 5.46
C VAL A 74 4.45 5.21 6.62
N TRP A 75 4.46 3.88 6.71
CA TRP A 75 5.09 3.13 7.79
C TRP A 75 5.84 1.91 7.24
N CYS A 76 7.14 1.83 7.50
CA CYS A 76 8.03 0.88 6.84
C CYS A 76 8.38 -0.30 7.73
N GLN A 77 8.45 -1.50 7.15
CA GLN A 77 8.85 -2.70 7.88
C GLN A 77 10.39 -2.83 7.94
N PRO A 78 11.00 -2.95 9.13
CA PRO A 78 12.43 -3.24 9.25
C PRO A 78 12.82 -4.56 8.57
N GLY A 79 13.97 -4.57 7.90
CA GLY A 79 14.51 -5.75 7.21
C GLY A 79 13.76 -6.12 5.92
N SER A 80 12.85 -5.26 5.45
CA SER A 80 12.10 -5.48 4.21
C SER A 80 12.04 -4.19 3.38
N ARG A 81 11.63 -4.35 2.12
CA ARG A 81 11.18 -3.24 1.24
C ARG A 81 9.67 -3.01 1.35
N THR A 82 8.97 -3.83 2.13
CA THR A 82 7.54 -3.71 2.37
C THR A 82 7.24 -2.52 3.27
N PHE A 83 6.20 -1.76 2.93
CA PHE A 83 5.65 -0.71 3.78
C PHE A 83 4.14 -0.63 3.61
N VAL A 84 3.50 0.02 4.58
CA VAL A 84 2.07 0.31 4.54
C VAL A 84 1.82 1.81 4.49
N VAL A 85 0.77 2.22 3.79
CA VAL A 85 0.24 3.58 3.83
C VAL A 85 -1.08 3.52 4.59
N VAL A 86 -1.10 4.02 5.82
CA VAL A 86 -2.22 3.85 6.75
C VAL A 86 -3.05 5.12 6.84
N ASP A 87 -4.36 4.97 6.66
CA ASP A 87 -5.35 6.01 6.87
C ASP A 87 -6.24 5.61 8.07
N MET A 88 -6.06 6.33 9.18
CA MET A 88 -6.76 6.06 10.44
C MET A 88 -8.11 6.77 10.46
N SER A 89 -9.18 5.99 10.40
CA SER A 89 -10.56 6.50 10.40
C SER A 89 -11.13 6.74 11.80
N TYR A 90 -10.68 5.97 12.80
CA TYR A 90 -11.17 6.05 14.17
C TYR A 90 -10.07 5.63 15.14
N VAL A 91 -9.85 6.42 16.20
CA VAL A 91 -8.94 6.06 17.30
C VAL A 91 -9.77 5.67 18.51
N ALA A 92 -9.60 4.45 19.00
CA ALA A 92 -10.21 3.93 20.20
C ALA A 92 -9.60 4.61 21.44
N GLY A 93 -10.45 5.20 22.27
CA GLY A 93 -10.01 5.96 23.45
C GLY A 93 -9.64 5.14 24.69
N SER A 94 -9.82 3.80 24.68
CA SER A 94 -9.60 2.96 25.87
C SER A 94 -8.43 1.99 25.70
N LEU A 95 -7.66 1.79 26.79
CA LEU A 95 -6.56 0.81 26.82
C LEU A 95 -7.06 -0.62 26.59
N ALA A 96 -8.27 -0.95 27.05
CA ALA A 96 -8.90 -2.25 26.84
C ALA A 96 -9.19 -2.53 25.36
N ALA A 97 -9.55 -1.51 24.57
CA ALA A 97 -9.69 -1.66 23.12
C ALA A 97 -8.35 -2.05 22.48
N GLY A 98 -7.25 -1.47 22.96
CA GLY A 98 -5.91 -1.73 22.43
C GLY A 98 -5.46 -3.18 22.53
N SER A 99 -5.81 -3.90 23.60
CA SER A 99 -5.51 -5.33 23.70
C SER A 99 -6.19 -6.15 22.59
N HIS A 100 -7.44 -5.84 22.24
CA HIS A 100 -8.16 -6.60 21.20
C HIS A 100 -7.52 -6.45 19.81
N PHE A 101 -7.08 -5.24 19.44
CA PHE A 101 -6.36 -5.00 18.19
C PHE A 101 -5.02 -5.74 18.16
N ARG A 102 -4.25 -5.64 19.25
CA ARG A 102 -2.97 -6.34 19.38
C ARG A 102 -3.15 -7.85 19.26
N ASP A 103 -4.13 -8.41 19.95
CA ASP A 103 -4.36 -9.85 19.99
C ASP A 103 -4.78 -10.36 18.60
N LEU A 104 -5.67 -9.64 17.89
CA LEU A 104 -6.04 -9.96 16.52
C LEU A 104 -4.82 -9.96 15.57
N LEU A 105 -4.02 -8.88 15.57
CA LEU A 105 -2.87 -8.79 14.65
C LEU A 105 -1.78 -9.80 15.01
N THR A 106 -1.57 -10.09 16.30
CA THR A 106 -0.64 -11.13 16.75
C THR A 106 -1.10 -12.51 16.30
N ALA A 107 -2.40 -12.82 16.44
CA ALA A 107 -2.96 -14.07 15.94
C ALA A 107 -2.80 -14.19 14.41
N CYS A 108 -3.00 -13.11 13.66
CA CYS A 108 -2.76 -13.07 12.22
C CYS A 108 -1.30 -13.37 11.88
N LEU A 109 -0.35 -12.74 12.57
CA LEU A 109 1.09 -12.99 12.36
C LEU A 109 1.47 -14.44 12.63
N ASN A 110 0.90 -15.07 13.66
CA ASN A 110 1.14 -16.49 13.95
C ASN A 110 0.63 -17.39 12.83
N ILE A 111 -0.59 -17.13 12.33
CA ILE A 111 -1.17 -17.88 11.22
C ILE A 111 -0.33 -17.71 9.95
N ILE A 112 0.04 -16.48 9.59
CA ILE A 112 0.85 -16.20 8.41
C ILE A 112 2.22 -16.87 8.51
N SER A 113 2.84 -16.85 9.69
CA SER A 113 4.14 -17.49 9.91
C SER A 113 4.03 -19.01 9.78
N TYR A 114 2.97 -19.62 10.31
CA TYR A 114 2.70 -21.04 10.15
C TYR A 114 2.54 -21.44 8.67
N GLU A 115 1.84 -20.64 7.86
CA GLU A 115 1.72 -20.89 6.41
C GLU A 115 3.09 -20.83 5.70
N ILE A 116 3.92 -19.84 6.03
CA ILE A 116 5.29 -19.74 5.47
C ILE A 116 6.15 -20.94 5.87
N GLU A 117 6.03 -21.42 7.10
CA GLU A 117 6.82 -22.55 7.61
C GLU A 117 6.38 -23.88 7.00
N THR A 118 5.10 -24.04 6.69
CA THR A 118 4.53 -25.32 6.22
C THR A 118 4.42 -25.42 4.70
N THR A 119 4.10 -24.31 4.03
CA THR A 119 3.83 -24.25 2.58
C THR A 119 4.90 -23.46 1.81
N HIS A 120 5.83 -22.81 2.52
CA HIS A 120 6.78 -21.81 2.01
C HIS A 120 6.14 -20.44 1.71
N ASP A 121 6.98 -19.43 1.50
CA ASP A 121 6.51 -18.13 1.04
C ASP A 121 6.01 -18.24 -0.40
N GLY A 122 4.76 -17.85 -0.61
CA GLY A 122 4.07 -17.92 -1.89
C GLY A 122 2.84 -17.01 -1.90
N PRO A 123 2.16 -16.90 -3.05
CA PRO A 123 0.94 -16.11 -3.18
C PRO A 123 -0.15 -16.57 -2.21
N ILE A 124 -0.94 -15.62 -1.69
CA ILE A 124 -2.14 -15.93 -0.92
C ILE A 124 -3.18 -16.52 -1.86
N ASP A 125 -3.70 -17.71 -1.55
CA ASP A 125 -4.74 -18.34 -2.35
C ASP A 125 -6.01 -17.48 -2.42
N GLY A 126 -6.60 -17.38 -3.61
CA GLY A 126 -7.70 -16.47 -3.89
C GLY A 126 -7.37 -14.97 -3.76
N GLY A 127 -6.14 -14.59 -3.39
CA GLY A 127 -5.71 -13.20 -3.25
C GLY A 127 -6.37 -12.44 -2.10
N ILE A 128 -6.95 -13.15 -1.12
CA ILE A 128 -7.67 -12.58 0.01
C ILE A 128 -7.21 -13.27 1.31
N PHE A 129 -6.93 -12.46 2.34
CA PHE A 129 -6.70 -12.91 3.69
C PHE A 129 -7.69 -12.24 4.64
N GLU A 130 -8.46 -13.05 5.37
CA GLU A 130 -9.45 -12.56 6.33
C GLU A 130 -9.33 -13.29 7.67
N ARG A 131 -9.34 -12.52 8.76
CA ARG A 131 -9.39 -13.03 10.13
C ARG A 131 -10.27 -12.16 11.00
N ILE A 132 -11.18 -12.82 11.72
CA ILE A 132 -12.09 -12.20 12.70
C ILE A 132 -11.60 -12.58 14.09
N SER A 133 -11.60 -11.63 15.01
CA SER A 133 -11.26 -11.84 16.41
C SER A 133 -12.28 -12.78 17.08
N LEU A 134 -11.80 -13.70 17.92
CA LEU A 134 -12.67 -14.60 18.68
C LEU A 134 -13.28 -13.93 19.92
N THR A 135 -12.69 -12.80 20.36
CA THR A 135 -13.04 -12.13 21.62
C THR A 135 -13.60 -10.73 21.42
N SER A 136 -13.68 -10.26 20.17
CA SER A 136 -14.20 -8.94 19.81
C SER A 136 -14.84 -8.99 18.42
N SER A 137 -15.52 -7.92 18.01
CA SER A 137 -16.05 -7.78 16.65
C SER A 137 -14.99 -7.33 15.63
N LEU A 138 -13.70 -7.31 16.01
CA LEU A 138 -12.63 -6.84 15.13
C LEU A 138 -12.32 -7.85 14.02
N ALA A 139 -11.97 -7.35 12.86
CA ALA A 139 -11.55 -8.13 11.70
C ALA A 139 -10.40 -7.44 10.96
N LEU A 140 -9.46 -8.25 10.47
CA LEU A 140 -8.46 -7.88 9.49
C LEU A 140 -8.87 -8.50 8.15
N HIS A 141 -9.05 -7.65 7.14
CA HIS A 141 -9.34 -8.07 5.78
C HIS A 141 -8.33 -7.46 4.82
N VAL A 142 -7.63 -8.28 4.05
CA VAL A 142 -6.58 -7.88 3.10
C VAL A 142 -6.82 -8.54 1.76
N TRP A 143 -6.61 -7.80 0.67
CA TRP A 143 -6.80 -8.31 -0.69
C TRP A 143 -5.79 -7.73 -1.68
N ASN A 144 -5.55 -8.45 -2.77
CA ASN A 144 -4.69 -8.04 -3.89
C ASN A 144 -5.11 -6.68 -4.48
N ALA A 145 -4.15 -5.87 -4.89
CA ALA A 145 -4.40 -4.58 -5.54
C ALA A 145 -3.77 -4.52 -6.94
N ASN A 146 -4.45 -3.86 -7.88
CA ASN A 146 -3.92 -3.55 -9.21
C ASN A 146 -3.37 -4.76 -9.98
N ASN A 147 -4.02 -5.92 -9.88
CA ASN A 147 -3.58 -7.21 -10.46
C ASN A 147 -2.23 -7.73 -9.95
N HIS A 148 -1.68 -7.14 -8.88
CA HIS A 148 -0.51 -7.67 -8.20
C HIS A 148 -0.95 -8.65 -7.11
N GLN A 149 -0.19 -9.73 -6.98
CA GLN A 149 -0.43 -10.77 -5.99
C GLN A 149 0.37 -10.48 -4.72
N ILE A 150 -0.28 -10.58 -3.57
CA ILE A 150 0.37 -10.54 -2.26
C ILE A 150 0.90 -11.95 -1.94
N THR A 151 2.13 -12.04 -1.45
CA THR A 151 2.67 -13.28 -0.86
C THR A 151 2.52 -13.27 0.66
N TYR A 152 2.60 -14.44 1.30
CA TYR A 152 2.58 -14.54 2.76
C TYR A 152 3.73 -13.76 3.42
N GLY A 153 4.92 -13.72 2.82
CA GLY A 153 6.06 -12.94 3.29
C GLY A 153 5.79 -11.43 3.28
N VAL A 154 5.20 -10.91 2.21
CA VAL A 154 4.77 -9.51 2.12
C VAL A 154 3.66 -9.21 3.12
N LEU A 155 2.66 -10.10 3.25
CA LEU A 155 1.58 -9.94 4.20
C LEU A 155 2.10 -9.90 5.65
N ARG A 156 3.03 -10.79 6.01
CA ARG A 156 3.67 -10.81 7.33
C ARG A 156 4.36 -9.48 7.64
N ALA A 157 5.12 -8.96 6.67
CA ALA A 157 5.81 -7.69 6.79
C ALA A 157 4.82 -6.52 6.94
N ALA A 158 3.73 -6.51 6.17
CA ALA A 158 2.70 -5.49 6.24
C ALA A 158 1.93 -5.49 7.56
N VAL A 159 1.51 -6.67 8.05
CA VAL A 159 0.80 -6.81 9.33
C VAL A 159 1.71 -6.44 10.50
N SER A 160 3.00 -6.77 10.43
CA SER A 160 4.00 -6.35 11.42
C SER A 160 4.15 -4.82 11.45
N ALA A 161 4.27 -4.18 10.29
CA ALA A 161 4.34 -2.72 10.19
C ALA A 161 3.06 -2.05 10.70
N LEU A 162 1.89 -2.62 10.40
CA LEU A 162 0.62 -2.13 10.91
C LEU A 162 0.52 -2.23 12.43
N LEU A 163 0.95 -3.37 13.01
CA LEU A 163 0.97 -3.56 14.46
C LEU A 163 1.88 -2.53 15.16
N ASP A 164 3.07 -2.29 14.61
CA ASP A 164 3.99 -1.27 15.12
C ASP A 164 3.38 0.14 15.01
N TYR A 165 2.75 0.46 13.88
CA TYR A 165 2.06 1.74 13.68
C TYR A 165 0.98 1.99 14.74
N ILE A 166 0.05 1.05 14.94
CA ILE A 166 -1.06 1.25 15.88
C ILE A 166 -0.60 1.27 17.34
N GLN A 167 0.48 0.55 17.67
CA GLN A 167 1.11 0.62 18.99
C GLN A 167 1.64 2.02 19.29
N GLN A 168 2.20 2.69 18.27
CA GLN A 168 2.83 4.01 18.44
C GLN A 168 1.88 5.19 18.21
N ARG A 169 0.86 5.04 17.36
CA ARG A 169 -0.05 6.13 16.94
C ARG A 169 -1.43 6.06 17.58
N GLY A 170 -1.77 4.93 18.20
CA GLY A 170 -3.07 4.69 18.81
C GLY A 170 -3.81 3.55 18.14
N TRP A 171 -4.64 2.91 18.94
CA TRP A 171 -5.46 1.76 18.54
C TRP A 171 -6.69 2.25 17.80
N GLY A 172 -7.09 1.61 16.71
CA GLY A 172 -8.14 2.18 15.89
C GLY A 172 -8.47 1.45 14.60
N TYR A 173 -9.55 1.89 13.98
CA TYR A 173 -9.97 1.42 12.66
C TYR A 173 -9.21 2.17 11.58
N CYS A 174 -8.65 1.43 10.64
CA CYS A 174 -7.91 2.02 9.54
C CYS A 174 -8.13 1.26 8.25
N THR A 175 -7.92 1.97 7.15
CA THR A 175 -7.65 1.36 5.86
C THR A 175 -6.16 1.52 5.57
N PHE A 176 -5.59 0.62 4.79
CA PHE A 176 -4.20 0.72 4.44
C PHE A 176 -3.91 0.13 3.07
N SER A 177 -2.89 0.66 2.41
CA SER A 177 -2.32 0.10 1.18
C SER A 177 -1.01 -0.59 1.48
N ILE A 178 -0.73 -1.72 0.85
CA ILE A 178 0.49 -2.51 1.02
C ILE A 178 1.36 -2.35 -0.22
N PHE A 179 2.60 -1.94 0.00
CA PHE A 179 3.60 -1.80 -1.06
C PHE A 179 4.77 -2.74 -0.79
N ASP A 180 5.32 -3.33 -1.86
CA ASP A 180 6.61 -4.00 -1.86
C ASP A 180 7.55 -3.27 -2.83
N GLY A 181 8.54 -2.56 -2.28
CA GLY A 181 9.30 -1.60 -3.06
C GLY A 181 8.39 -0.51 -3.63
N PRO A 182 8.50 -0.14 -4.92
CA PRO A 182 7.66 0.90 -5.52
C PRO A 182 6.25 0.44 -5.89
N THR A 183 5.93 -0.86 -5.72
CA THR A 183 4.73 -1.48 -6.28
C THR A 183 3.68 -1.69 -5.22
N GLN A 184 2.47 -1.15 -5.42
CA GLN A 184 1.33 -1.51 -4.58
C GLN A 184 0.89 -2.92 -4.93
N VAL A 185 0.95 -3.82 -3.95
CA VAL A 185 0.60 -5.24 -4.11
C VAL A 185 -0.72 -5.59 -3.42
N GLY A 186 -1.12 -4.81 -2.42
CA GLY A 186 -2.31 -5.08 -1.63
C GLY A 186 -3.02 -3.86 -1.08
N SER A 187 -4.22 -4.10 -0.55
CA SER A 187 -4.99 -3.17 0.28
C SER A 187 -5.61 -3.94 1.45
N GLY A 188 -5.93 -3.24 2.53
CA GLY A 188 -6.53 -3.85 3.69
C GLY A 188 -7.34 -2.91 4.55
N GLN A 189 -8.11 -3.50 5.45
CA GLN A 189 -8.94 -2.84 6.45
C GLN A 189 -8.82 -3.55 7.78
N LEU A 190 -8.73 -2.75 8.84
CA LEU A 190 -8.83 -3.17 10.23
C LEU A 190 -10.05 -2.47 10.82
N ARG A 191 -11.10 -3.23 11.16
CA ARG A 191 -12.41 -2.72 11.58
C ARG A 191 -13.05 -3.59 12.65
#